data_AF-A0A176TEF6-F1
#
_entry.id   AF-A0A176TEF6-F1
#
_cell.length_a   1.000
_cell.length_b   1.000
_cell.length_c   1.000
_cell.angle_alpha   90.00
_cell.angle_beta   90.00
_cell.angle_gamma   90.00
#
_symmetry.space_group_name_H-M   'P 1'
#
loop_
_entity.id
_entity.type
_entity.pdbx_description
1 polymer ?
#
loop_
_entity_poly.entity_id
_entity_poly.type
_entity_poly.pdbx_seq_one_letter_code
_entity_poly.pdbx_strand_id
1 'polypeptide(L)'
;MFACNSNSTSEVILPENEDLPLTKEEEIIRIYNESVLPLFKEYSEAEIPTQFKVDKNDLGINAGAAFGYVEVSQGLVNLTKEDIQLFALTHEVAHIVTISQARLFDLQGSIPKGTVTNDYKKAEYLADLIAIHLIKTKLSKEFNLLTSNFPFLQKLLGAATFTHPSGVDRINYLNTYIENALVTSNDVAFKNSFLRIWQMD
;
A
#
# COMPACT_ATOMS: atom_id res chain seq x y z
N MET A 1 15.43 4.03 75.07
CA MET A 1 14.72 3.04 74.25
C MET A 1 13.54 3.73 73.58
N PHE A 2 13.40 3.48 72.27
CA PHE A 2 12.28 3.74 71.36
C PHE A 2 12.05 5.15 70.79
N ALA A 3 12.15 5.16 69.46
CA ALA A 3 11.86 6.18 68.48
C ALA A 3 10.41 6.07 67.98
N CYS A 4 9.90 7.16 67.39
CA CYS A 4 8.91 7.17 66.30
C CYS A 4 9.25 8.40 65.43
N ASN A 5 10.05 8.24 64.37
CA ASN A 5 9.67 7.96 62.98
C ASN A 5 8.62 8.93 62.39
N SER A 6 9.15 9.93 61.68
CA SER A 6 8.51 10.63 60.57
C SER A 6 8.23 9.66 59.42
N ASN A 7 6.97 9.48 59.03
CA ASN A 7 6.62 8.92 57.73
C ASN A 7 5.87 9.99 56.92
N SER A 8 6.65 10.78 56.19
CA SER A 8 6.19 11.45 54.98
C SER A 8 6.12 10.39 53.89
N THR A 9 4.95 9.81 53.67
CA THR A 9 4.68 9.09 52.42
C THR A 9 4.54 10.12 51.32
N SER A 10 5.66 10.42 50.66
CA SER A 10 5.64 10.95 49.31
C SER A 10 5.09 9.84 48.42
N GLU A 11 3.78 9.86 48.17
CA GLU A 11 3.19 9.12 47.07
C GLU A 11 3.90 9.59 45.80
N VAL A 12 4.77 8.72 45.29
CA VAL A 12 5.31 8.85 43.94
C VAL A 12 4.12 8.63 43.02
N ILE A 13 3.54 9.73 42.55
CA ILE A 13 2.65 9.71 41.40
C ILE A 13 3.53 9.27 40.23
N LEU A 14 3.51 7.97 39.93
CA LEU A 14 4.05 7.46 38.68
C LEU A 14 3.19 8.08 37.56
N PRO A 15 3.78 8.76 36.57
CA PRO A 15 3.01 9.27 35.45
C PRO A 15 2.35 8.06 34.76
N GLU A 16 1.03 8.02 34.77
CA GLU A 16 0.25 7.11 33.94
C GLU A 16 0.51 7.47 32.47
N ASN A 17 1.00 6.48 31.72
CA ASN A 17 1.10 6.43 30.26
C ASN A 17 2.02 7.48 29.60
N GLU A 18 3.34 7.25 29.69
CA GLU A 18 4.18 7.56 28.53
C GLU A 18 3.92 6.48 27.47
N ASP A 19 3.18 6.83 26.41
CA ASP A 19 3.09 5.99 25.20
C ASP A 19 4.52 5.75 24.70
N LEU A 20 5.02 4.52 24.90
CA LEU A 20 6.31 4.13 24.36
C LEU A 20 6.25 4.26 22.83
N PRO A 21 7.25 4.91 22.19
CA PRO A 21 7.26 5.03 20.74
C PRO A 21 7.30 3.63 20.13
N LEU A 22 6.45 3.40 19.12
CA LEU A 22 6.43 2.16 18.37
C LEU A 22 7.79 1.89 17.73
N THR A 23 8.18 0.62 17.69
CA THR A 23 9.28 0.17 16.83
C THR A 23 8.89 0.31 15.36
N LYS A 24 9.88 0.41 14.46
CA LYS A 24 9.61 0.48 13.00
C LYS A 24 8.77 -0.68 12.46
N GLU A 25 8.92 -1.86 13.05
CA GLU A 25 8.13 -3.03 12.70
C GLU A 25 6.68 -2.88 13.17
N GLU A 26 6.45 -2.39 14.38
CA GLU A 26 5.11 -2.07 14.86
C GLU A 26 4.47 -0.93 14.05
N GLU A 27 5.25 0.07 13.60
CA GLU A 27 4.77 1.16 12.75
C GLU A 27 4.25 0.64 11.40
N ILE A 28 5.00 -0.22 10.70
CA ILE A 28 4.54 -0.75 9.41
C ILE A 28 3.38 -1.74 9.57
N ILE A 29 3.35 -2.53 10.65
CA ILE A 29 2.20 -3.38 11.00
C ILE A 29 0.97 -2.52 11.29
N ARG A 30 1.13 -1.38 11.98
CA ARG A 30 0.07 -0.40 12.20
C ARG A 30 -0.44 0.16 10.88
N ILE A 31 0.46 0.58 9.97
CA ILE A 31 0.07 1.04 8.62
C ILE A 31 -0.77 -0.02 7.91
N TYR A 32 -0.36 -1.28 7.97
CA TYR A 32 -1.12 -2.37 7.35
C TYR A 32 -2.52 -2.52 7.95
N ASN A 33 -2.62 -2.64 9.27
CA ASN A 33 -3.87 -2.93 9.96
C ASN A 33 -4.85 -1.75 9.97
N GLU A 34 -4.35 -0.53 10.21
CA GLU A 34 -5.18 0.66 10.43
C GLU A 34 -5.45 1.45 9.16
N SER A 35 -4.54 1.37 8.17
CA SER A 35 -4.68 2.12 6.92
C SER A 35 -4.98 1.20 5.74
N VAL A 36 -4.20 0.13 5.52
CA VAL A 36 -4.32 -0.70 4.30
C VAL A 36 -5.57 -1.57 4.33
N LEU A 37 -5.77 -2.40 5.37
CA LEU A 37 -6.92 -3.31 5.42
C LEU A 37 -8.28 -2.59 5.27
N PRO A 38 -8.53 -1.43 5.92
CA PRO A 38 -9.79 -0.71 5.74
C PRO A 38 -10.06 -0.20 4.31
N LEU A 39 -9.03 0.02 3.48
CA LEU A 39 -9.21 0.42 2.08
C LEU A 39 -9.96 -0.65 1.28
N PHE A 40 -9.73 -1.92 1.61
CA PHE A 40 -10.21 -3.08 0.86
C PHE A 40 -11.47 -3.74 1.45
N LYS A 41 -12.08 -3.15 2.48
CA LYS A 41 -13.27 -3.72 3.16
C LYS A 41 -14.47 -4.03 2.24
N GLU A 42 -14.55 -3.36 1.09
CA GLU A 42 -15.62 -3.53 0.10
C GLU A 42 -15.40 -4.75 -0.81
N TYR A 43 -14.20 -5.35 -0.80
CA TYR A 43 -13.87 -6.56 -1.56
C TYR A 43 -14.06 -7.82 -0.70
N SER A 44 -15.27 -8.02 -0.18
CA SER A 44 -15.57 -9.14 0.73
C SER A 44 -15.38 -10.53 0.12
N GLU A 45 -15.38 -10.65 -1.20
CA GLU A 45 -15.10 -11.90 -1.92
C GLU A 45 -13.61 -12.21 -2.05
N ALA A 46 -12.74 -11.24 -1.77
CA ALA A 46 -11.29 -11.41 -1.87
C ALA A 46 -10.71 -11.86 -0.52
N GLU A 47 -9.83 -12.86 -0.56
CA GLU A 47 -9.14 -13.36 0.63
C GLU A 47 -7.96 -12.44 0.98
N ILE A 48 -8.28 -11.27 1.53
CA ILE A 48 -7.29 -10.29 1.95
C ILE A 48 -6.45 -10.87 3.10
N PRO A 49 -5.12 -10.89 2.99
CA PRO A 49 -4.25 -11.42 4.03
C PRO A 49 -4.44 -10.67 5.35
N THR A 50 -4.37 -11.41 6.45
CA THR A 50 -4.39 -10.82 7.80
C THR A 50 -3.09 -11.09 8.56
N GLN A 51 -2.25 -11.99 8.06
CA GLN A 51 -0.93 -12.24 8.63
C GLN A 51 0.09 -11.29 8.00
N PHE A 52 1.01 -10.81 8.83
CA PHE A 52 2.10 -9.95 8.42
C PHE A 52 3.43 -10.62 8.77
N LYS A 53 4.34 -10.71 7.81
CA LYS A 53 5.67 -11.30 7.98
C LYS A 53 6.74 -10.32 7.56
N VAL A 54 7.87 -10.35 8.27
CA VAL A 54 9.05 -9.57 7.90
C VAL A 54 10.18 -10.55 7.55
N ASP A 55 10.68 -10.47 6.32
CA ASP A 55 11.97 -11.09 5.98
C ASP A 55 13.10 -10.23 6.52
N LYS A 56 13.69 -10.68 7.63
CA LYS A 56 14.80 -10.01 8.30
C LYS A 56 16.10 -9.98 7.49
N ASN A 57 16.21 -10.84 6.47
CA ASN A 57 17.44 -10.97 5.68
C ASN A 57 17.42 -10.11 4.41
N ASP A 58 16.24 -9.70 3.92
CA ASP A 58 16.13 -8.82 2.76
C ASP A 58 16.25 -7.35 3.16
N LEU A 59 17.38 -6.72 2.82
CA LEU A 59 17.63 -5.30 3.04
C LEU A 59 17.18 -4.41 1.87
N GLY A 60 16.68 -5.00 0.78
CA GLY A 60 16.01 -4.27 -0.29
C GLY A 60 14.69 -3.66 0.17
N ILE A 61 14.07 -2.81 -0.64
CA ILE A 61 12.74 -2.26 -0.37
C ILE A 61 11.75 -3.06 -1.22
N ASN A 62 11.06 -4.01 -0.59
CA ASN A 62 10.20 -4.97 -1.28
C ASN A 62 9.02 -5.42 -0.40
N ALA A 63 7.94 -5.84 -1.05
CA ALA A 63 6.81 -6.49 -0.42
C ALA A 63 6.25 -7.55 -1.37
N GLY A 64 5.49 -8.49 -0.81
CA GLY A 64 4.75 -9.49 -1.56
C GLY A 64 3.49 -9.88 -0.81
N ALA A 65 2.40 -10.13 -1.53
CA ALA A 65 1.24 -10.80 -0.95
C ALA A 65 1.02 -12.19 -1.55
N ALA A 66 0.72 -13.14 -0.66
CA ALA A 66 0.33 -14.50 -1.03
C ALA A 66 -0.84 -14.95 -0.16
N PHE A 67 -1.33 -16.17 -0.40
CA PHE A 67 -2.48 -16.71 0.33
C PHE A 67 -2.25 -16.67 1.84
N GLY A 68 -3.04 -15.83 2.52
CA GLY A 68 -3.07 -15.68 3.97
C GLY A 68 -2.01 -14.76 4.59
N TYR A 69 -0.99 -14.29 3.85
CA TYR A 69 0.00 -13.36 4.41
C TYR A 69 0.49 -12.28 3.43
N VAL A 70 0.84 -11.12 3.98
CA VAL A 70 1.74 -10.13 3.38
C VAL A 70 3.12 -10.32 3.99
N GLU A 71 4.15 -10.32 3.15
CA GLU A 71 5.54 -10.34 3.54
C GLU A 71 6.22 -9.05 3.08
N VAL A 72 7.02 -8.46 3.96
CA VAL A 72 7.82 -7.27 3.67
C VAL A 72 9.28 -7.52 3.96
N SER A 73 10.16 -6.88 3.18
CA SER A 73 11.59 -6.90 3.46
C SER A 73 11.93 -6.00 4.66
N GLN A 74 13.00 -6.34 5.38
CA GLN A 74 13.54 -5.48 6.44
C GLN A 74 13.95 -4.10 5.93
N GLY A 75 14.35 -3.96 4.66
CA GLY A 75 14.62 -2.66 4.06
C GLY A 75 13.36 -1.79 3.89
N LEU A 76 12.19 -2.39 3.58
CA LEU A 76 10.93 -1.67 3.57
C LEU A 76 10.51 -1.25 4.99
N VAL A 77 10.67 -2.13 5.98
CA VAL A 77 10.46 -1.79 7.41
C VAL A 77 11.35 -0.61 7.84
N ASN A 78 12.59 -0.55 7.36
CA ASN A 78 13.55 0.47 7.76
C ASN A 78 13.34 1.83 7.08
N LEU A 79 12.53 1.89 6.01
CA LEU A 79 12.28 3.08 5.23
C LEU A 79 11.55 4.14 6.07
N THR A 80 12.02 5.39 6.04
CA THR A 80 11.40 6.49 6.80
C THR A 80 10.23 7.16 6.08
N LYS A 81 9.85 6.66 4.90
CA LYS A 81 8.78 7.19 4.06
C LYS A 81 7.54 6.31 4.22
N GLU A 82 6.73 6.61 5.23
CA GLU A 82 5.48 5.87 5.51
C GLU A 82 4.51 5.87 4.32
N ASP A 83 4.49 6.94 3.52
CA ASP A 83 3.66 7.01 2.31
C ASP A 83 4.08 5.99 1.24
N ILE A 84 5.37 5.68 1.15
CA ILE A 84 5.89 4.63 0.27
C ILE A 84 5.59 3.24 0.84
N GLN A 85 5.67 3.05 2.17
CA GLN A 85 5.25 1.82 2.82
C GLN A 85 3.75 1.55 2.60
N LEU A 86 2.92 2.57 2.80
CA LEU A 86 1.48 2.52 2.54
C LEU A 86 1.21 2.13 1.09
N PHE A 87 1.87 2.78 0.12
CA PHE A 87 1.70 2.44 -1.29
C PHE A 87 2.11 1.00 -1.59
N ALA A 88 3.29 0.55 -1.14
CA ALA A 88 3.77 -0.81 -1.37
C ALA A 88 2.80 -1.86 -0.81
N LEU A 89 2.37 -1.71 0.45
CA LEU A 89 1.42 -2.62 1.06
C LEU A 89 0.05 -2.61 0.37
N THR A 90 -0.44 -1.44 -0.02
CA THR A 90 -1.70 -1.30 -0.74
C THR A 90 -1.61 -1.93 -2.13
N HIS A 91 -0.47 -1.78 -2.81
CA HIS A 91 -0.19 -2.40 -4.11
C HIS A 91 -0.25 -3.93 -4.03
N GLU A 92 0.38 -4.53 -3.02
CA GLU A 92 0.35 -5.99 -2.85
C GLU A 92 -1.07 -6.53 -2.63
N VAL A 93 -1.88 -5.83 -1.81
CA VAL A 93 -3.29 -6.21 -1.62
C VAL A 93 -4.12 -5.92 -2.89
N ALA A 94 -3.75 -4.91 -3.67
CA ALA A 94 -4.40 -4.59 -4.94
C ALA A 94 -4.25 -5.71 -5.98
N HIS A 95 -3.13 -6.43 -5.99
CA HIS A 95 -2.98 -7.64 -6.81
C HIS A 95 -4.06 -8.68 -6.50
N ILE A 96 -4.36 -8.90 -5.21
CA ILE A 96 -5.36 -9.88 -4.77
C ILE A 96 -6.76 -9.50 -5.25
N VAL A 97 -7.13 -8.22 -5.15
CA VAL A 97 -8.48 -7.77 -5.52
C VAL A 97 -8.66 -7.47 -7.01
N THR A 98 -7.62 -7.57 -7.83
CA THR A 98 -7.67 -7.14 -9.24
C THR A 98 -8.80 -7.83 -10.02
N ILE A 99 -8.99 -9.14 -9.84
CA ILE A 99 -10.08 -9.88 -10.50
C ILE A 99 -11.45 -9.51 -9.93
N SER A 100 -11.56 -9.29 -8.62
CA SER A 100 -12.80 -8.82 -8.00
C SER A 100 -13.18 -7.43 -8.53
N GLN A 101 -12.22 -6.52 -8.67
CA GLN A 101 -12.43 -5.21 -9.29
C GLN A 101 -12.83 -5.33 -10.77
N ALA A 102 -12.22 -6.25 -11.53
CA ALA A 102 -12.57 -6.49 -12.92
C ALA A 102 -14.05 -6.90 -13.07
N ARG A 103 -14.55 -7.76 -12.17
CA ARG A 103 -15.97 -8.16 -12.14
C ARG A 103 -16.92 -6.99 -11.90
N LEU A 104 -16.54 -6.04 -11.03
CA LEU A 104 -17.32 -4.82 -10.80
C LEU A 104 -17.42 -3.91 -12.04
N PHE A 105 -16.52 -4.11 -13.01
CA PHE A 105 -16.55 -3.42 -14.31
C PHE A 105 -17.05 -4.31 -15.45
N ASP A 106 -17.76 -5.39 -15.13
CA ASP A 106 -18.35 -6.35 -16.08
C ASP A 106 -17.29 -7.08 -16.94
N LEU A 107 -16.05 -7.13 -16.48
CA LEU A 107 -14.98 -7.92 -17.10
C LEU A 107 -14.97 -9.33 -16.52
N GLN A 108 -14.62 -10.30 -17.36
CA GLN A 108 -14.65 -11.73 -17.02
C GLN A 108 -13.29 -12.39 -17.28
N GLY A 109 -13.04 -13.50 -16.58
CA GLY A 109 -11.85 -14.33 -16.77
C GLY A 109 -10.59 -13.79 -16.09
N SER A 110 -9.44 -14.10 -16.67
CA SER A 110 -8.12 -13.65 -16.21
C SER A 110 -7.70 -12.36 -16.90
N ILE A 111 -6.68 -11.69 -16.35
CA ILE A 111 -6.03 -10.55 -17.01
C ILE A 111 -5.58 -11.00 -18.42
N PRO A 112 -6.03 -10.34 -19.49
CA PRO A 112 -5.76 -10.79 -20.85
C PRO A 112 -4.32 -10.46 -21.24
N LYS A 113 -3.65 -11.40 -21.90
CA LYS A 113 -2.30 -11.20 -22.41
C LYS A 113 -2.32 -10.39 -23.71
N GLY A 114 -1.68 -9.23 -23.70
CA GLY A 114 -1.37 -8.46 -24.90
C GLY A 114 -0.06 -8.93 -25.57
N THR A 115 0.20 -8.50 -26.80
CA THR A 115 1.43 -8.82 -27.52
C THR A 115 2.64 -7.98 -27.09
N VAL A 116 2.42 -6.73 -26.69
CA VAL A 116 3.41 -5.77 -26.19
C VAL A 116 3.39 -5.72 -24.66
N THR A 117 2.20 -5.64 -24.07
CA THR A 117 1.96 -5.59 -22.62
C THR A 117 1.35 -6.91 -22.16
N ASN A 118 2.21 -7.81 -21.70
CA ASN A 118 1.76 -9.10 -21.15
C ASN A 118 0.90 -8.92 -19.89
N ASP A 119 0.25 -10.01 -19.49
CA ASP A 119 -0.58 -10.12 -18.30
C ASP A 119 0.12 -9.72 -17.00
N TYR A 120 1.41 -10.06 -16.84
CA TYR A 120 2.21 -9.62 -15.68
C TYR A 120 2.32 -8.10 -15.60
N LYS A 121 2.69 -7.44 -16.72
CA LYS A 121 2.82 -5.99 -16.77
C LYS A 121 1.48 -5.28 -16.57
N LYS A 122 0.38 -5.85 -17.08
CA LYS A 122 -0.96 -5.34 -16.81
C LYS A 122 -1.32 -5.47 -15.34
N ALA A 123 -0.97 -6.59 -14.70
CA ALA A 123 -1.21 -6.78 -13.27
C ALA A 123 -0.56 -5.67 -12.44
N GLU A 124 0.68 -5.28 -12.75
CA GLU A 124 1.36 -4.15 -12.09
C GLU A 124 0.60 -2.83 -12.26
N TYR A 125 0.21 -2.48 -13.49
CA TYR A 125 -0.53 -1.24 -13.75
C TYR A 125 -1.90 -1.22 -13.07
N LEU A 126 -2.59 -2.37 -13.05
CA LEU A 126 -3.89 -2.49 -12.38
C LEU A 126 -3.76 -2.37 -10.87
N ALA A 127 -2.76 -3.02 -10.27
CA ALA A 127 -2.48 -2.93 -8.84
C ALA A 127 -2.12 -1.50 -8.43
N ASP A 128 -1.26 -0.82 -9.20
CA ASP A 128 -0.96 0.61 -9.03
C ASP A 128 -2.20 1.48 -9.06
N LEU A 129 -3.04 1.29 -10.07
CA LEU A 129 -4.24 2.09 -10.28
C LEU A 129 -5.23 1.90 -9.14
N ILE A 130 -5.48 0.66 -8.72
CA ILE A 130 -6.36 0.34 -7.58
C ILE A 130 -5.80 0.98 -6.31
N ALA A 131 -4.51 0.80 -6.03
CA ALA A 131 -3.88 1.33 -4.82
C ALA A 131 -3.97 2.86 -4.76
N ILE A 132 -3.58 3.56 -5.84
CA ILE A 132 -3.67 5.02 -5.91
C ILE A 132 -5.12 5.50 -5.85
N HIS A 133 -6.06 4.82 -6.50
CA HIS A 133 -7.47 5.18 -6.43
C HIS A 133 -8.00 5.11 -5.00
N LEU A 134 -7.73 4.01 -4.29
CA LEU A 134 -8.17 3.82 -2.90
C LEU A 134 -7.51 4.81 -1.95
N ILE A 135 -6.19 5.01 -2.03
CA ILE A 135 -5.47 5.99 -1.20
C ILE A 135 -6.02 7.41 -1.49
N LYS A 136 -6.20 7.78 -2.76
CA LYS A 136 -6.71 9.11 -3.14
C LYS A 136 -8.12 9.38 -2.60
N THR A 137 -9.00 8.38 -2.65
CA THR A 137 -10.43 8.54 -2.31
C THR A 137 -10.71 8.42 -0.81
N LYS A 138 -9.90 7.67 -0.07
CA LYS A 138 -10.14 7.36 1.35
C LYS A 138 -9.10 7.99 2.30
N LEU A 139 -7.90 8.32 1.82
CA LEU A 139 -6.75 8.80 2.61
C LEU A 139 -6.08 10.01 1.93
N SER A 140 -6.83 11.13 1.81
CA SER A 140 -6.42 12.28 0.99
C SER A 140 -5.13 12.97 1.46
N LYS A 141 -4.84 12.96 2.76
CA LYS A 141 -3.60 13.52 3.32
C LYS A 141 -2.40 12.69 2.90
N GLU A 142 -2.49 11.37 3.05
CA GLU A 142 -1.47 10.39 2.70
C GLU A 142 -1.24 10.40 1.19
N PHE A 143 -2.30 10.53 0.38
CA PHE A 143 -2.21 10.69 -1.06
C PHE A 143 -1.34 11.90 -1.47
N ASN A 144 -1.50 13.04 -0.80
CA ASN A 144 -0.68 14.23 -1.11
C ASN A 144 0.80 14.02 -0.77
N LEU A 145 1.09 13.32 0.33
CA LEU A 145 2.47 12.97 0.69
C LEU A 145 3.07 12.00 -0.33
N LEU A 146 2.32 10.97 -0.70
CA LEU A 146 2.73 9.96 -1.68
C LEU A 146 3.04 10.59 -3.04
N THR A 147 2.16 11.44 -3.57
CA THR A 147 2.38 12.11 -4.86
C THR A 147 3.61 13.02 -4.84
N SER A 148 3.91 13.69 -3.70
CA SER A 148 5.15 14.45 -3.55
C SER A 148 6.42 13.58 -3.59
N ASN A 149 6.30 12.29 -3.27
CA ASN A 149 7.39 11.31 -3.33
C ASN A 149 7.38 10.44 -4.61
N PHE A 150 6.54 10.73 -5.61
CA PHE A 150 6.58 10.02 -6.90
C PHE A 150 7.98 9.96 -7.55
N PRO A 151 8.84 11.00 -7.49
CA PRO A 151 10.20 10.87 -8.00
C PRO A 151 11.06 9.83 -7.27
N PHE A 152 10.81 9.59 -5.98
CA PHE A 152 11.45 8.52 -5.21
C PHE A 152 10.86 7.15 -5.63
N LEU A 153 9.54 7.05 -5.68
CA LEU A 153 8.84 5.82 -6.09
C LEU A 153 9.25 5.39 -7.51
N GLN A 154 9.34 6.32 -8.46
CA GLN A 154 9.79 6.06 -9.82
C GLN A 154 11.16 5.39 -9.86
N LYS A 155 12.10 5.87 -9.04
CA LYS A 155 13.46 5.31 -8.96
C LYS A 155 13.45 3.94 -8.31
N LEU A 156 12.63 3.76 -7.28
CA LEU A 156 12.46 2.48 -6.59
C LEU A 156 11.93 1.39 -7.53
N LEU A 157 10.94 1.72 -8.36
CA LEU A 157 10.35 0.79 -9.34
C LEU A 157 11.31 0.40 -10.48
N GLY A 158 12.37 1.18 -10.71
CA GLY A 158 13.48 0.81 -11.59
C GLY A 158 13.15 0.73 -13.08
N ALA A 159 13.98 -0.01 -13.82
CA ALA A 159 13.86 -0.19 -15.26
C ALA A 159 12.84 -1.28 -15.63
N ALA A 160 12.31 -1.24 -16.85
CA ALA A 160 11.40 -2.27 -17.33
C ALA A 160 12.08 -3.64 -17.37
N THR A 161 11.33 -4.67 -16.98
CA THR A 161 11.71 -6.08 -17.09
C THR A 161 10.67 -6.83 -17.93
N PHE A 162 10.78 -8.15 -17.99
CA PHE A 162 9.78 -8.97 -18.66
C PHE A 162 8.43 -8.94 -17.93
N THR A 163 8.44 -8.98 -16.59
CA THR A 163 7.23 -9.02 -15.76
C THR A 163 6.77 -7.66 -15.27
N HIS A 164 7.71 -6.70 -15.09
CA HIS A 164 7.39 -5.38 -14.53
C HIS A 164 7.58 -4.27 -15.59
N PRO A 165 6.63 -3.33 -15.74
CA PRO A 165 6.86 -2.10 -16.51
C PRO A 165 7.91 -1.22 -15.83
N SER A 166 8.44 -0.23 -16.56
CA SER A 166 9.40 0.71 -15.95
C SER A 166 8.72 1.60 -14.91
N GLY A 167 9.47 2.05 -13.90
CA GLY A 167 8.98 3.04 -12.95
C GLY A 167 8.51 4.33 -13.62
N VAL A 168 9.16 4.75 -14.71
CA VAL A 168 8.74 5.90 -15.51
C VAL A 168 7.34 5.68 -16.09
N ASP A 169 7.10 4.55 -16.72
CA ASP A 169 5.80 4.27 -17.34
C ASP A 169 4.70 4.14 -16.28
N ARG A 170 4.97 3.47 -15.16
CA ARG A 170 4.04 3.33 -14.03
C ARG A 170 3.62 4.69 -13.47
N ILE A 171 4.57 5.57 -13.18
CA ILE A 171 4.27 6.92 -12.68
C ILE A 171 3.52 7.75 -13.73
N ASN A 172 3.86 7.63 -15.02
CA ASN A 172 3.13 8.33 -16.09
C ASN A 172 1.66 7.87 -16.17
N TYR A 173 1.39 6.57 -16.02
CA TYR A 173 0.02 6.05 -15.97
C TYR A 173 -0.76 6.58 -14.76
N LEU A 174 -0.11 6.62 -13.59
CA LEU A 174 -0.71 7.17 -12.38
C LEU A 174 -1.03 8.67 -12.53
N ASN A 175 -0.11 9.47 -13.07
CA ASN A 175 -0.35 10.89 -13.34
C ASN A 175 -1.50 11.09 -14.33
N THR A 176 -1.56 10.28 -15.41
CA THR A 176 -2.67 10.33 -16.37
C THR A 176 -4.02 10.06 -15.69
N TYR A 177 -4.09 9.08 -14.79
CA TYR A 177 -5.30 8.83 -13.99
C TYR A 177 -5.65 10.05 -13.11
N ILE A 178 -4.67 10.59 -12.39
CA ILE A 178 -4.87 11.72 -11.46
C ILE A 178 -5.38 12.96 -12.21
N GLU A 179 -4.80 13.28 -13.37
CA GLU A 179 -5.22 14.40 -14.22
C GLU A 179 -6.66 14.21 -14.73
N ASN A 180 -6.99 13.01 -15.22
CA ASN A 180 -8.35 12.71 -15.68
C ASN A 180 -9.39 12.78 -14.55
N ALA A 181 -9.00 12.43 -13.32
CA ALA A 181 -9.85 12.51 -12.14
C ALA A 181 -10.14 13.95 -11.71
N LEU A 182 -9.34 14.94 -12.12
CA LEU A 182 -9.61 16.37 -11.90
C LEU A 182 -10.66 16.94 -12.85
N VAL A 183 -10.74 16.38 -14.06
CA VAL A 183 -11.66 16.85 -15.12
C VAL A 183 -13.02 16.15 -15.05
N THR A 184 -13.03 14.91 -14.56
CA THR A 184 -14.24 14.08 -14.44
C THR A 184 -14.53 13.80 -12.96
N SER A 185 -14.76 12.55 -12.58
CA SER A 185 -14.82 12.10 -11.19
C SER A 185 -13.79 10.99 -10.96
N ASN A 186 -13.42 10.74 -9.69
CA ASN A 186 -12.50 9.66 -9.35
C ASN A 186 -12.96 8.32 -9.93
N ASP A 187 -14.26 7.99 -9.80
CA ASP A 187 -14.82 6.71 -10.21
C ASP A 187 -14.82 6.55 -11.73
N VAL A 188 -15.17 7.61 -12.47
CA VAL A 188 -15.16 7.61 -13.94
C VAL A 188 -13.74 7.49 -14.46
N ALA A 189 -12.80 8.29 -13.93
CA ALA A 189 -11.40 8.22 -14.30
C ALA A 189 -10.78 6.85 -13.96
N PHE A 190 -11.16 6.26 -12.82
CA PHE A 190 -10.68 4.95 -12.40
C PHE A 190 -11.18 3.85 -13.33
N LYS A 191 -12.49 3.79 -13.60
CA LYS A 191 -13.07 2.81 -14.54
C LYS A 191 -12.45 2.92 -15.92
N ASN A 192 -12.32 4.14 -16.46
CA ASN A 192 -11.74 4.36 -17.78
C ASN A 192 -10.26 3.92 -17.86
N SER A 193 -9.46 4.26 -16.86
CA SER A 193 -8.06 3.84 -16.77
C SER A 193 -7.94 2.32 -16.63
N PHE A 194 -8.79 1.70 -15.82
CA PHE A 194 -8.81 0.24 -15.63
C PHE A 194 -9.12 -0.48 -16.94
N LEU A 195 -10.18 -0.08 -17.63
CA LEU A 195 -10.57 -0.65 -18.93
C LEU A 195 -9.46 -0.47 -19.98
N ARG A 196 -8.82 0.71 -20.00
CA ARG A 196 -7.69 0.98 -20.89
C ARG A 196 -6.52 0.03 -20.63
N ILE A 197 -6.13 -0.17 -19.36
CA ILE A 197 -5.04 -1.09 -18.99
C ILE A 197 -5.41 -2.53 -19.35
N TRP A 198 -6.64 -2.95 -19.04
CA TRP A 198 -7.14 -4.29 -19.37
C TRP A 198 -7.00 -4.59 -20.86
N GLN A 199 -7.32 -3.61 -21.71
CA GLN A 199 -7.31 -3.72 -23.16
C GLN A 199 -5.96 -3.41 -23.83
N MET A 200 -4.91 -3.10 -23.06
CA MET A 200 -3.58 -2.83 -23.63
C MET A 200 -3.13 -3.99 -24.53
N ASP A 201 -2.58 -3.65 -25.67
CA ASP A 201 -1.78 -4.59 -26.44
C ASP A 201 -0.44 -4.81 -25.75
#